data_AF-I2NPT9-F1
#
_entry.id   AF-I2NPT9-F1
#
_cell.length_a   1.000
_cell.length_b   1.000
_cell.length_c   1.000
_cell.angle_alpha   90.00
_cell.angle_beta   90.00
_cell.angle_gamma   90.00
#
_symmetry.space_group_name_H-M   'P 1'
#
loop_
_entity.id
_entity.type
_entity.pdbx_description
1 polymer ?
#
loop_
_entity_poly.entity_id
_entity_poly.type
_entity_poly.pdbx_seq_one_letter_code
_entity_poly.pdbx_strand_id
1 'polypeptide(L)' 'MMPVYVINGKKYKAVLDESPREVEPINGVYRTLTLFKSSGYKPKKNDRVTINNIDYIISGFSFNSGTIILQLEEDASY' A
#
# COMPACT_ATOMS: atom_id res chain seq x y z
N MET A 1 7.22 4.75 17.44
CA MET A 1 6.80 3.36 17.17
C MET A 1 6.38 3.27 15.71
N MET A 2 6.80 2.25 14.94
CA MET A 2 6.36 2.14 13.53
C MET A 2 4.86 1.82 13.45
N PRO A 3 4.10 2.47 12.54
CA PRO A 3 2.70 2.16 12.32
C PRO A 3 2.47 0.70 11.88
N VAL A 4 1.27 0.19 12.15
CA VAL A 4 0.86 -1.17 11.79
C VAL A 4 -0.37 -1.11 10.90
N TYR A 5 -0.30 -1.80 9.77
CA TYR A 5 -1.37 -1.86 8.76
C TYR A 5 -1.87 -3.29 8.59
N VAL A 6 -3.11 -3.44 8.12
CA VAL A 6 -3.73 -4.75 7.89
C VAL A 6 -3.72 -5.05 6.39
N ILE A 7 -3.07 -6.15 6.00
CA ILE A 7 -3.05 -6.68 4.64
C ILE A 7 -3.64 -8.09 4.67
N ASN A 8 -4.77 -8.32 3.99
CA ASN A 8 -5.52 -9.58 4.01
C ASN A 8 -5.75 -10.12 5.45
N GLY A 9 -6.15 -9.25 6.37
CA GLY A 9 -6.40 -9.61 7.78
C GLY A 9 -5.15 -9.83 8.64
N LYS A 10 -3.94 -9.74 8.08
CA LYS A 10 -2.68 -9.86 8.82
C LYS A 10 -2.04 -8.50 9.06
N LYS A 11 -1.45 -8.32 10.25
CA LYS A 11 -0.82 -7.06 10.68
C LYS A 11 0.65 -6.99 10.26
N TYR A 12 1.04 -5.88 9.64
CA TYR A 12 2.42 -5.63 9.21
C TYR A 12 2.89 -4.24 9.65
N LYS A 13 4.13 -4.14 10.13
CA LYS A 13 4.78 -2.85 10.34
C LYS A 13 5.17 -2.27 8.99
N ALA A 14 4.68 -1.07 8.69
CA ALA A 14 4.96 -0.40 7.43
C ALA A 14 4.95 1.12 7.59
N VAL A 15 5.35 1.82 6.55
CA VAL A 15 5.29 3.27 6.40
C VAL A 15 4.38 3.57 5.21
N LEU A 16 3.40 4.45 5.42
CA LEU A 16 2.54 4.97 4.36
C LEU A 16 3.13 6.29 3.86
N ASP A 17 3.35 6.38 2.57
CA ASP A 17 3.75 7.61 1.88
C ASP A 17 2.64 7.98 0.89
N GLU A 18 2.21 9.24 0.93
CA GLU A 18 1.21 9.80 0.04
C GLU A 18 1.81 10.99 -0.71
N SER A 19 1.66 11.00 -2.03
CA SER A 19 2.13 12.10 -2.88
C SER A 19 1.01 12.54 -3.84
N PRO A 20 0.85 13.85 -4.09
CA PRO A 20 -0.09 14.33 -5.09
C PRO A 20 0.20 13.68 -6.45
N ARG A 21 -0.86 13.25 -7.14
CA ARG A 21 -0.79 12.84 -8.54
C ARG A 21 -1.43 13.93 -9.37
N GLU A 22 -0.60 14.82 -9.89
CA GLU A 22 -1.02 15.88 -10.80
C GLU A 22 -0.94 15.35 -12.24
N VAL A 23 -2.05 14.76 -12.71
CA VAL A 23 -2.19 14.39 -14.13
C VAL A 23 -3.51 14.98 -14.60
N GLU A 24 -3.48 16.12 -15.28
CA GLU A 24 -4.71 16.73 -15.80
C GLU A 24 -5.47 15.75 -16.72
N PRO A 25 -6.81 15.64 -16.59
CA PRO A 25 -7.74 16.38 -15.73
C PRO A 25 -8.06 15.69 -14.38
N ILE A 26 -7.30 14.67 -13.98
CA ILE A 26 -7.58 13.81 -12.81
C ILE A 26 -6.65 14.18 -11.65
N ASN A 27 -7.20 14.88 -10.65
CA ASN A 27 -6.55 15.03 -9.36
C ASN A 27 -6.63 13.70 -8.60
N GLY A 28 -5.50 13.10 -8.27
CA GLY A 28 -5.43 11.87 -7.47
C GLY A 28 -4.35 11.93 -6.40
N VAL A 29 -4.30 10.90 -5.56
CA VAL A 29 -3.22 10.70 -4.59
C VAL A 29 -2.54 9.37 -4.92
N TYR A 30 -1.23 9.42 -5.17
CA TYR A 30 -0.42 8.22 -5.28
C TYR A 30 -0.02 7.77 -3.87
N ARG A 31 -0.33 6.52 -3.54
CA ARG A 31 -0.11 5.96 -2.21
C ARG A 31 0.82 4.77 -2.31
N THR A 32 1.84 4.77 -1.47
CA THR A 32 2.71 3.61 -1.31
C THR A 32 2.79 3.14 0.13
N LEU A 33 2.78 1.83 0.31
CA LEU A 33 3.00 1.19 1.59
C LEU A 33 4.33 0.44 1.57
N THR A 34 5.29 0.90 2.38
CA THR A 34 6.65 0.36 2.43
C THR A 34 6.85 -0.47 3.69
N LEU A 35 7.28 -1.72 3.52
CA LEU A 35 7.54 -2.67 4.62
C LEU A 35 8.86 -3.40 4.40
N PHE A 36 9.45 -3.93 5.47
CA PHE A 36 10.67 -4.73 5.37
C PHE A 36 10.39 -6.11 4.79
N LYS A 37 11.29 -6.64 3.96
CA LYS A 37 11.25 -8.03 3.46
C LYS A 37 11.26 -9.06 4.60
N SER A 38 11.91 -8.74 5.71
CA SER A 38 11.93 -9.57 6.93
C SER A 38 10.57 -9.73 7.59
N SER A 39 9.55 -8.95 7.20
CA SER A 39 8.16 -9.16 7.61
C SER A 39 7.57 -10.49 7.13
N GLY A 40 8.20 -11.15 6.15
CA GLY A 40 7.71 -12.38 5.54
C GLY A 40 6.51 -12.20 4.61
N TYR A 41 6.06 -10.95 4.40
CA TYR A 41 5.01 -10.66 3.44
C TYR A 41 5.48 -10.93 2.01
N LYS A 42 4.63 -11.59 1.23
CA LYS A 42 4.86 -11.85 -0.20
C LYS A 42 3.81 -11.08 -0.99
N PRO A 43 4.18 -9.99 -1.67
CA PRO A 43 3.22 -9.10 -2.31
C PRO A 43 2.50 -9.78 -3.47
N LYS A 44 1.21 -9.51 -3.59
CA LYS A 44 0.36 -9.98 -4.68
C LYS A 44 -0.57 -8.85 -5.10
N LYS A 45 -0.80 -8.71 -6.42
CA LYS A 45 -1.82 -7.78 -6.90
C LYS A 45 -3.20 -8.17 -6.35
N ASN A 46 -4.04 -7.18 -6.08
CA ASN A 46 -5.38 -7.31 -5.51
C ASN A 46 -5.43 -7.80 -4.05
N ASP A 47 -4.30 -7.91 -3.36
CA ASP A 47 -4.32 -8.04 -1.90
C ASP A 47 -4.94 -6.78 -1.29
N ARG A 48 -5.86 -6.96 -0.34
CA ARG A 48 -6.63 -5.89 0.27
C ARG A 48 -5.88 -5.29 1.46
N VAL A 49 -5.78 -3.98 1.48
CA VAL A 49 -5.14 -3.20 2.54
C VAL A 49 -6.17 -2.24 3.13
N THR A 50 -6.41 -2.32 4.44
CA THR A 50 -7.34 -1.40 5.12
C THR A 50 -6.54 -0.32 5.84
N ILE A 51 -6.78 0.94 5.50
CA ILE A 51 -6.14 2.12 6.08
C ILE A 51 -7.22 3.12 6.44
N ASN A 52 -7.31 3.53 7.71
CA ASN A 52 -8.29 4.52 8.18
C ASN A 52 -9.74 4.21 7.74
N ASN A 53 -10.14 2.94 7.79
CA ASN A 53 -11.46 2.42 7.35
C ASN A 53 -11.74 2.53 5.84
N ILE A 54 -10.74 2.86 5.03
CA ILE A 54 -10.80 2.82 3.58
C ILE A 54 -10.05 1.59 3.11
N ASP A 55 -10.65 0.86 2.17
CA ASP A 55 -10.05 -0.30 1.56
C ASP A 55 -9.33 0.05 0.26
N TYR A 56 -8.12 -0.47 0.16
CA TYR A 56 -7.23 -0.32 -0.98
C TYR A 56 -6.87 -1.70 -1.51
N ILE A 57 -6.51 -1.74 -2.78
CA ILE A 57 -5.89 -2.90 -3.42
C ILE A 57 -4.43 -2.60 -3.77
N ILE A 58 -3.60 -3.63 -3.73
CA ILE A 58 -2.24 -3.55 -4.27
C ILE A 58 -2.33 -3.62 -5.80
N SER A 59 -2.04 -2.51 -6.48
CA SER A 59 -2.05 -2.42 -7.95
C SER A 59 -0.69 -2.80 -8.57
N GLY A 60 0.39 -2.59 -7.80
CA GLY A 60 1.76 -2.89 -8.18
C GLY A 60 2.68 -2.99 -6.97
N PHE A 61 3.89 -3.52 -7.17
CA PHE A 61 4.90 -3.59 -6.11
C PHE A 61 6.30 -3.65 -6.70
N SER A 62 7.28 -3.17 -5.92
CA SER A 62 8.70 -3.26 -6.24
C SER A 62 9.51 -3.66 -5.00
N PHE A 63 10.74 -4.08 -5.23
CA PHE A 63 11.67 -4.47 -4.18
C PHE A 63 12.89 -3.56 -4.21
N ASN A 64 13.27 -3.01 -3.06
CA ASN A 64 14.46 -2.17 -2.93
C ASN A 64 15.24 -2.55 -1.67
N SER A 65 16.49 -3.04 -1.81
CA SER A 65 17.50 -3.11 -0.75
C SER A 65 17.02 -3.51 0.66
N GLY A 66 16.11 -4.48 0.76
CA GLY A 66 15.57 -4.97 2.05
C GLY A 66 14.13 -4.60 2.35
N THR A 67 13.49 -3.77 1.52
CA THR A 67 12.08 -3.40 1.61
C THR A 67 11.27 -3.89 0.42
N ILE A 68 9.95 -3.88 0.62
CA ILE A 68 8.90 -4.11 -0.35
C ILE A 68 8.10 -2.82 -0.38
N ILE A 69 7.93 -2.25 -1.57
CA ILE A 69 7.14 -1.04 -1.79
C ILE A 69 5.88 -1.47 -2.52
N LEU A 70 4.72 -1.21 -1.93
CA LEU A 70 3.42 -1.57 -2.50
C LEU A 70 2.76 -0.31 -3.03
N GLN A 71 2.28 -0.34 -4.26
CA GLN A 71 1.45 0.72 -4.84
C GLN A 71 -0.01 0.41 -4.51
N LEU A 72 -0.72 1.39 -3.96
CA LEU A 72 -2.10 1.24 -3.52
C LEU A 72 -3.04 2.05 -4.42
N GLU A 73 -4.17 1.44 -4.76
CA GLU A 73 -5.31 2.10 -5.41
C GLU A 73 -6.56 1.88 -4.55
N GLU A 74 -7.43 2.90 -4.46
CA GLU A 74 -8.70 2.77 -3.74
C GLU A 74 -9.56 1.71 -4.43
N ASP A 75 -10.12 0.79 -3.64
CA ASP A 75 -11.03 -0.22 -4.15
C ASP A 75 -12.40 0.44 -4.42
N ALA A 76 -12.56 0.99 -5.62
CA ALA A 76 -13.79 1.66 -6.06
C ALA A 76 -14.93 0.69 -6.43
N SER A 77 -14.86 -0.56 -5.98
CA SER A 77 -15.92 -1.55 -6.14
C SER A 77 -17.14 -1.15 -5.30
N TYR A 78 -18.01 -0.33 -5.88
CA TYR A 78 -19.37 -0.03 -5.40
C TYR A 78 -20.34 -1.17 -5.71
#